data_AF-A0A496QAB9-F1
#
_entry.id   AF-A0A496QAB9-F1
#
_cell.length_a   1.000
_cell.length_b   1.000
_cell.length_c   1.000
_cell.angle_alpha   90.00
_cell.angle_beta   90.00
_cell.angle_gamma   90.00
#
_symmetry.space_group_name_H-M   'P 1'
#
loop_
_entity.id
_entity.type
_entity.pdbx_description
1 polymer ?
#
loop_
_entity_poly.entity_id
_entity_poly.type
_entity_poly.pdbx_seq_one_letter_code
_entity_poly.pdbx_strand_id
1 'polypeptide(L)'
;MEDMSEVLLLERCEPSLPFAFLERLESLFGDLLDTNRQDPVKEVSLTSVAIDLLKTLMKRSVFSLNLFRLVSGRWVVCHTANVSFIVGSLFVNGSFPYAFAVQGMKAVILHDIGHFFLKSASVEDDFDEKKDNHRLHPVLGCKFCVQLNLSADECDAVLYHHERFDGTGFISRKGKTIPFYARIIRLADEVERLLMWCERTPADFLGSLLKLRGTVLDPDLVGDFLGTFGPLPTGARVSWKGETLVCRGLDKKSGKILFDTESGDLVFVPIEHFAKKK
;
A
#
# COMPACT_ATOMS: atom_id res chain seq x y z
N MET A 1 -23.39 -4.98 27.45
CA MET A 1 -24.10 -4.37 26.31
C MET A 1 -23.30 -3.13 25.99
N GLU A 2 -22.26 -3.28 25.18
CA GLU A 2 -21.34 -2.18 24.86
C GLU A 2 -22.05 -1.23 23.89
N ASP A 3 -22.06 0.03 24.30
CA ASP A 3 -22.62 1.16 23.57
C ASP A 3 -21.84 1.36 22.26
N MET A 4 -22.46 0.96 21.14
CA MET A 4 -21.89 0.99 19.78
C MET A 4 -22.40 2.20 18.99
N SER A 5 -22.64 3.34 19.66
CA SER A 5 -23.30 4.52 19.07
C SER A 5 -22.38 5.50 18.32
N GLU A 6 -21.07 5.25 18.20
CA GLU A 6 -20.21 6.15 17.43
C GLU A 6 -19.99 5.67 15.99
N VAL A 7 -20.72 6.30 15.07
CA VAL A 7 -20.34 6.40 13.66
C VAL A 7 -18.98 7.13 13.59
N LEU A 8 -17.91 6.37 13.43
CA LEU A 8 -16.57 6.95 13.26
C LEU A 8 -16.46 7.55 11.84
N LEU A 9 -16.46 8.88 11.78
CA LEU A 9 -16.03 9.63 10.60
C LEU A 9 -14.58 9.24 10.27
N LEU A 10 -14.15 9.28 9.00
CA LEU A 10 -12.76 8.98 8.59
C LEU A 10 -11.72 9.72 9.44
N GLU A 11 -12.03 10.96 9.86
CA GLU A 11 -11.19 11.81 10.71
C GLU A 11 -11.12 11.36 12.18
N ARG A 12 -12.02 10.48 12.60
CA ARG A 12 -12.10 9.85 13.93
C ARG A 12 -11.67 8.39 13.92
N CYS A 13 -11.46 7.79 12.74
CA CYS A 13 -10.90 6.45 12.61
C CYS A 13 -9.39 6.51 12.83
N GLU A 14 -8.85 5.61 13.64
CA GLU A 14 -7.41 5.42 13.72
C GLU A 14 -6.86 4.96 12.35
N PRO A 15 -5.61 5.33 12.00
CA PRO A 15 -4.99 4.85 10.78
C PRO A 15 -4.93 3.32 10.74
N SER A 16 -4.83 2.80 9.52
CA SER A 16 -4.83 1.36 9.25
C SER A 16 -3.71 0.65 9.97
N LEU A 17 -2.61 1.34 10.24
CA LEU A 17 -1.53 0.88 11.10
C LEU A 17 -1.43 1.80 12.32
N PRO A 18 -1.06 1.26 13.50
CA PRO A 18 -0.87 2.08 14.69
C PRO A 18 0.32 3.03 14.53
N PHE A 19 0.29 4.21 15.15
CA PHE A 19 1.42 5.15 15.14
C PHE A 19 2.73 4.53 15.64
N ALA A 20 2.67 3.58 16.56
CA ALA A 20 3.84 2.82 17.02
C ALA A 20 4.57 2.07 15.88
N PHE A 21 3.85 1.67 14.81
CA PHE A 21 4.48 1.10 13.62
C PHE A 21 5.26 2.15 12.83
N LEU A 22 4.74 3.38 12.74
CA LEU A 22 5.42 4.49 12.08
C LEU A 22 6.72 4.85 12.81
N GLU A 23 6.68 4.96 14.14
CA GLU A 23 7.87 5.19 14.98
C GLU A 23 8.92 4.08 14.81
N ARG A 24 8.46 2.83 14.69
CA ARG A 24 9.36 1.70 14.44
C ARG A 24 10.00 1.77 13.06
N LEU A 25 9.26 2.16 12.02
CA LEU A 25 9.84 2.40 10.69
C LEU A 25 10.87 3.52 10.72
N GLU A 26 10.61 4.61 11.44
CA GLU A 26 11.61 5.68 11.59
C GLU A 26 12.88 5.22 12.27
N SER A 27 12.75 4.47 13.38
CA SER A 27 13.91 3.90 14.05
C SER A 27 14.68 2.96 13.11
N LEU A 28 13.97 2.15 12.31
CA LEU A 28 14.59 1.31 11.30
C LEU A 28 15.35 2.14 10.26
N PHE A 29 14.73 3.18 9.68
CA PHE A 29 15.38 4.03 8.69
C PHE A 29 16.60 4.75 9.28
N GLY A 30 16.50 5.27 10.50
CA GLY A 30 17.64 5.86 11.21
C GLY A 30 18.80 4.89 11.35
N ASP A 31 18.51 3.65 11.78
CA ASP A 31 19.50 2.58 11.92
C ASP A 31 20.14 2.15 10.59
N LEU A 32 19.33 2.08 9.53
CA LEU A 32 19.79 1.71 8.19
C LEU A 32 20.71 2.77 7.59
N LEU A 33 20.35 4.04 7.77
CA LEU A 33 21.05 5.20 7.20
C LEU A 33 22.25 5.67 8.04
N ASP A 34 22.41 5.18 9.27
CA ASP A 34 23.60 5.45 10.08
C ASP A 34 24.85 4.83 9.44
N THR A 35 25.72 5.71 8.92
CA THR A 35 26.99 5.36 8.29
C THR A 35 28.11 5.05 9.29
N ASN A 36 27.93 5.39 10.57
CA ASN A 36 28.92 5.13 11.63
C ASN A 36 28.73 3.74 12.25
N ARG A 37 27.63 3.05 11.95
CA ARG A 37 27.30 1.73 12.49
C ARG A 37 27.96 0.62 11.67
N GLN A 38 28.86 -0.15 12.29
CA GLN A 38 29.68 -1.20 11.64
C GLN A 38 29.03 -2.60 11.58
N ASP A 39 27.76 -2.75 11.96
CA ASP A 39 27.18 -4.06 12.30
C ASP A 39 26.30 -4.68 11.18
N PRO A 40 26.41 -5.98 10.85
CA PRO A 40 25.50 -6.72 9.97
C PRO A 40 24.01 -6.77 10.39
N VAL A 41 23.64 -6.16 11.53
CA VAL A 41 22.28 -6.10 12.11
C VAL A 41 21.21 -5.49 11.18
N LYS A 42 21.59 -4.80 10.09
CA LYS A 42 20.67 -4.05 9.23
C LYS A 42 19.57 -4.91 8.57
N GLU A 43 19.90 -6.09 8.04
CA GLU A 43 18.89 -6.96 7.40
C GLU A 43 17.96 -7.65 8.42
N VAL A 44 18.50 -8.03 9.58
CA VAL A 44 17.73 -8.70 10.64
C VAL A 44 16.63 -7.77 11.17
N SER A 45 16.97 -6.50 11.41
CA SER A 45 15.99 -5.48 11.82
C SER A 45 14.89 -5.31 10.77
N LEU A 46 15.24 -5.18 9.48
CA LEU A 46 14.28 -5.09 8.38
C LEU A 46 13.33 -6.31 8.34
N THR A 47 13.90 -7.52 8.43
CA THR A 47 13.14 -8.77 8.43
C THR A 47 12.18 -8.82 9.62
N SER A 48 12.61 -8.36 10.79
CA SER A 48 11.76 -8.31 11.99
C SER A 48 10.56 -7.38 11.80
N VAL A 49 10.74 -6.21 11.17
CA VAL A 49 9.64 -5.27 10.88
C VAL A 49 8.63 -5.90 9.93
N ALA A 50 9.11 -6.53 8.86
CA ALA A 50 8.26 -7.24 7.89
C ALA A 50 7.43 -8.37 8.55
N ILE A 51 8.09 -9.21 9.37
CA ILE A 51 7.45 -10.33 10.08
C ILE A 51 6.35 -9.85 11.03
N ASP A 52 6.62 -8.80 11.82
CA ASP A 52 5.67 -8.31 12.82
C ASP A 52 4.46 -7.65 12.18
N LEU A 53 4.67 -6.92 11.08
CA LEU A 53 3.57 -6.37 10.29
C LEU A 53 2.67 -7.48 9.76
N LEU A 54 3.25 -8.49 9.09
CA LEU A 54 2.47 -9.62 8.55
C LEU A 54 1.72 -10.37 9.66
N LYS A 55 2.37 -10.66 10.80
CA LYS A 55 1.71 -11.28 11.96
C LYS A 55 0.56 -10.43 12.50
N THR A 56 0.70 -9.11 12.49
CA THR A 56 -0.36 -8.19 12.90
C THR A 56 -1.53 -8.23 11.93
N LEU A 57 -1.27 -8.21 10.63
CA LEU A 57 -2.30 -8.26 9.59
C LEU A 57 -3.03 -9.60 9.56
N MET A 58 -2.33 -10.72 9.76
CA MET A 58 -2.92 -12.06 9.84
C MET A 58 -3.90 -12.24 10.99
N LYS A 59 -3.82 -11.42 12.05
CA LYS A 59 -4.75 -11.43 13.18
C LYS A 59 -6.02 -10.63 12.93
N ARG A 60 -6.07 -9.82 11.88
CA ARG A 60 -7.23 -8.97 11.58
C ARG A 60 -8.31 -9.79 10.90
N SER A 61 -9.57 -9.52 11.21
CA SER A 61 -10.71 -10.09 10.47
C SER A 61 -11.12 -9.21 9.28
N VAL A 62 -10.73 -7.93 9.28
CA VAL A 62 -11.14 -6.86 8.36
C VAL A 62 -9.96 -5.99 7.97
N PHE A 63 -9.89 -5.61 6.69
CA PHE A 63 -9.00 -4.58 6.18
C PHE A 63 -9.79 -3.33 5.79
N SER A 64 -9.43 -2.20 6.38
CA SER A 64 -9.96 -0.88 6.07
C SER A 64 -8.80 0.01 5.64
N LEU A 65 -8.96 0.76 4.54
CA LEU A 65 -7.96 1.70 4.02
C LEU A 65 -8.16 3.08 4.64
N ASN A 66 -7.69 3.25 5.87
CA ASN A 66 -7.46 4.57 6.46
C ASN A 66 -5.96 4.88 6.49
N LEU A 67 -5.44 5.54 5.46
CA LEU A 67 -3.99 5.76 5.31
C LEU A 67 -3.52 6.92 6.19
N PHE A 68 -2.27 6.87 6.66
CA PHE A 68 -1.65 8.01 7.32
C PHE A 68 -1.64 9.20 6.37
N ARG A 69 -2.14 10.36 6.83
CA ARG A 69 -2.00 11.61 6.07
C ARG A 69 -0.55 12.10 6.13
N LEU A 70 -0.11 12.75 5.07
CA LEU A 70 1.24 13.29 4.97
C LEU A 70 1.48 14.29 6.11
N VAL A 71 2.51 14.02 6.91
CA VAL A 71 3.02 14.92 7.93
C VAL A 71 4.33 15.49 7.40
N SER A 72 4.49 16.82 7.42
CA SER A 72 5.69 17.49 6.93
C SER A 72 6.96 16.90 7.56
N GLY A 73 8.00 16.72 6.75
CA GLY A 73 9.27 16.12 7.17
C GLY A 73 9.29 14.59 7.37
N ARG A 74 8.16 13.89 7.28
CA ARG A 74 8.07 12.43 7.49
C ARG A 74 7.49 11.65 6.30
N TRP A 75 7.42 12.27 5.11
CA TRP A 75 6.61 11.72 4.02
C TRP A 75 7.06 10.31 3.58
N VAL A 76 8.37 10.04 3.43
CA VAL A 76 8.88 8.72 2.98
C VAL A 76 8.43 7.63 3.93
N VAL A 77 8.46 7.90 5.24
CA VAL A 77 8.10 6.95 6.28
C VAL A 77 6.60 6.72 6.32
N CYS A 78 5.80 7.79 6.21
CA CYS A 78 4.34 7.67 6.10
C CYS A 78 3.91 6.89 4.85
N HIS A 79 4.49 7.24 3.70
CA HIS A 79 4.28 6.57 2.42
C HIS A 79 4.63 5.08 2.53
N THR A 80 5.83 4.78 3.02
CA THR A 80 6.28 3.40 3.25
C THR A 80 5.32 2.63 4.15
N ALA A 81 4.81 3.23 5.22
CA ALA A 81 3.85 2.58 6.12
C ALA A 81 2.54 2.25 5.41
N ASN A 82 2.01 3.17 4.60
CA ASN A 82 0.77 2.99 3.87
C ASN A 82 0.90 1.94 2.75
N VAL A 83 1.95 2.01 1.94
CA VAL A 83 2.27 1.02 0.91
C VAL A 83 2.46 -0.36 1.57
N SER A 84 3.16 -0.41 2.72
CA SER A 84 3.33 -1.63 3.50
C SER A 84 2.00 -2.23 3.98
N PHE A 85 1.05 -1.39 4.41
CA PHE A 85 -0.28 -1.84 4.80
C PHE A 85 -1.03 -2.46 3.61
N ILE A 86 -1.04 -1.77 2.46
CA ILE A 86 -1.75 -2.23 1.26
C ILE A 86 -1.18 -3.56 0.81
N VAL A 87 0.14 -3.62 0.56
CA VAL A 87 0.79 -4.83 0.04
C VAL A 87 0.72 -5.99 1.04
N GLY A 88 0.96 -5.73 2.33
CA GLY A 88 0.84 -6.75 3.37
C GLY A 88 -0.56 -7.34 3.45
N SER A 89 -1.60 -6.52 3.32
CA SER A 89 -2.99 -6.99 3.32
C SER A 89 -3.30 -7.84 2.09
N LEU A 90 -2.77 -7.48 0.91
CA LEU A 90 -2.89 -8.29 -0.30
C LEU A 90 -2.19 -9.64 -0.17
N PHE A 91 -1.01 -9.69 0.45
CA PHE A 91 -0.32 -10.95 0.72
C PHE A 91 -1.12 -11.87 1.65
N VAL A 92 -1.64 -11.32 2.75
CA VAL A 92 -2.43 -12.09 3.72
C VAL A 92 -3.74 -12.56 3.10
N ASN A 93 -4.52 -11.66 2.48
CA ASN A 93 -5.79 -12.01 1.84
C ASN A 93 -5.63 -12.95 0.65
N GLY A 94 -4.52 -12.80 -0.09
CA GLY A 94 -4.15 -13.65 -1.21
C GLY A 94 -3.64 -15.04 -0.80
N SER A 95 -3.43 -15.29 0.50
CA SER A 95 -2.85 -16.54 1.02
C SER A 95 -1.50 -16.89 0.38
N PHE A 96 -0.66 -15.87 0.13
CA PHE A 96 0.69 -16.08 -0.40
C PHE A 96 1.55 -16.85 0.61
N PRO A 97 2.53 -17.66 0.16
CA PRO A 97 3.46 -18.33 1.05
C PRO A 97 4.15 -17.32 1.99
N TYR A 98 4.22 -17.63 3.29
CA TYR A 98 4.70 -16.68 4.29
C TYR A 98 6.11 -16.16 4.00
N ALA A 99 7.03 -17.02 3.57
CA ALA A 99 8.39 -16.63 3.19
C ALA A 99 8.42 -15.66 1.99
N PHE A 100 7.55 -15.88 1.00
CA PHE A 100 7.38 -14.99 -0.15
C PHE A 100 6.83 -13.63 0.29
N ALA A 101 5.81 -13.62 1.17
CA ALA A 101 5.29 -12.38 1.72
C ALA A 101 6.37 -11.60 2.50
N VAL A 102 7.16 -12.25 3.35
CA VAL A 102 8.25 -11.60 4.10
C VAL A 102 9.28 -10.97 3.16
N GLN A 103 9.71 -11.69 2.12
CA GLN A 103 10.63 -11.17 1.09
C GLN A 103 10.02 -9.96 0.37
N GLY A 104 8.77 -10.04 -0.08
CA GLY A 104 8.07 -8.92 -0.69
C GLY A 104 7.96 -7.71 0.24
N MET A 105 7.67 -7.92 1.52
CA MET A 105 7.59 -6.84 2.49
C MET A 105 8.93 -6.15 2.76
N LYS A 106 10.07 -6.86 2.68
CA LYS A 106 11.40 -6.23 2.74
C LYS A 106 11.60 -5.25 1.58
N ALA A 107 11.23 -5.63 0.37
CA ALA A 107 11.27 -4.75 -0.80
C ALA A 107 10.32 -3.55 -0.66
N VAL A 108 9.10 -3.76 -0.15
CA VAL A 108 8.13 -2.68 0.10
C VAL A 108 8.67 -1.67 1.11
N ILE A 109 9.32 -2.12 2.19
CA ILE A 109 9.87 -1.18 3.19
C ILE A 109 10.99 -0.31 2.61
N LEU A 110 11.69 -0.79 1.57
CA LEU A 110 12.86 -0.11 1.00
C LEU A 110 12.64 0.53 -0.37
N HIS A 111 11.45 0.42 -0.99
CA HIS A 111 11.23 0.86 -2.37
C HIS A 111 11.67 2.32 -2.62
N ASP A 112 11.37 3.20 -1.67
CA ASP A 112 11.69 4.64 -1.73
C ASP A 112 12.92 5.05 -0.90
N ILE A 113 13.70 4.10 -0.35
CA ILE A 113 14.92 4.42 0.43
C ILE A 113 15.91 5.30 -0.36
N GLY A 114 15.87 5.20 -1.69
CA GLY A 114 16.67 6.00 -2.60
C GLY A 114 16.56 7.51 -2.40
N HIS A 115 15.40 8.00 -1.95
CA HIS A 115 15.16 9.42 -1.73
C HIS A 115 16.09 10.03 -0.68
N PHE A 116 16.52 9.26 0.33
CA PHE A 116 17.47 9.73 1.34
C PHE A 116 18.87 10.00 0.79
N PHE A 117 19.20 9.48 -0.41
CA PHE A 117 20.49 9.68 -1.05
C PHE A 117 20.48 10.78 -2.12
N LEU A 118 19.33 11.37 -2.41
CA LEU A 118 19.21 12.47 -3.36
C LEU A 118 19.66 13.79 -2.72
N LYS A 119 20.44 14.59 -3.46
CA LYS A 119 20.90 15.92 -3.05
C LYS A 119 19.88 17.03 -3.40
N SER A 120 18.58 16.80 -3.16
CA SER A 120 17.55 17.83 -3.43
C SER A 120 17.30 18.72 -2.21
N ALA A 121 16.83 19.96 -2.43
CA ALA A 121 16.61 20.96 -1.39
C ALA A 121 15.38 20.70 -0.51
N SER A 122 14.47 19.81 -0.93
CA SER A 122 13.35 19.31 -0.14
C SER A 122 12.81 18.04 -0.79
N VAL A 123 12.59 17.01 0.03
CA VAL A 123 12.00 15.75 -0.44
C VAL A 123 10.50 15.92 -0.74
N GLU A 124 9.91 17.03 -0.30
CA GLU A 124 8.52 17.45 -0.58
C GLU A 124 8.33 18.06 -2.00
N ASP A 125 9.41 18.52 -2.64
CA ASP A 125 9.39 19.09 -4.01
C ASP A 125 9.57 18.03 -5.12
N ASP A 126 9.62 16.74 -4.75
CA ASP A 126 9.93 15.61 -5.63
C ASP A 126 8.67 14.91 -6.19
N PHE A 127 7.48 15.39 -5.84
CA PHE A 127 6.20 14.98 -6.46
C PHE A 127 6.05 15.43 -7.93
N ASP A 128 6.97 16.26 -8.43
CA ASP A 128 7.05 16.57 -9.84
C ASP A 128 7.93 15.52 -10.56
N GLU A 129 7.28 14.52 -11.18
CA GLU A 129 7.90 13.46 -12.00
C GLU A 129 8.87 13.99 -13.09
N LYS A 130 8.86 15.30 -13.34
CA LYS A 130 9.68 16.00 -14.35
C LYS A 130 11.13 16.27 -13.93
N LYS A 131 11.53 16.03 -12.68
CA LYS A 131 12.93 16.24 -12.25
C LYS A 131 13.75 14.96 -12.48
N ASP A 132 14.89 15.09 -13.17
CA ASP A 132 15.85 14.00 -13.40
C ASP A 132 16.29 13.28 -12.11
N ASN A 133 16.22 13.95 -10.96
CA ASN A 133 16.53 13.37 -9.65
C ASN A 133 15.54 12.30 -9.20
N HIS A 134 14.24 12.44 -9.50
CA HIS A 134 13.23 11.47 -9.05
C HIS A 134 13.48 10.10 -9.71
N ARG A 135 13.86 10.06 -10.98
CA ARG A 135 14.18 8.80 -11.69
C ARG A 135 15.43 8.09 -11.15
N LEU A 136 16.23 8.74 -10.33
CA LEU A 136 17.44 8.16 -9.75
C LEU A 136 17.19 7.39 -8.45
N HIS A 137 16.11 7.67 -7.71
CA HIS A 137 15.90 6.99 -6.42
C HIS A 137 15.77 5.46 -6.54
N PRO A 138 15.14 4.86 -7.57
CA PRO A 138 15.06 3.39 -7.68
C PRO A 138 16.44 2.78 -7.86
N VAL A 139 17.33 3.47 -8.59
CA VAL A 139 18.71 3.04 -8.82
C VAL A 139 19.54 3.13 -7.54
N LEU A 140 19.41 4.23 -6.79
CA LEU A 140 20.11 4.42 -5.52
C LEU A 140 19.58 3.44 -4.45
N GLY A 141 18.27 3.24 -4.40
CA GLY A 141 17.63 2.26 -3.51
C GLY A 141 18.06 0.83 -3.82
N CYS A 142 18.10 0.43 -5.09
CA CYS A 142 18.59 -0.88 -5.50
C CYS A 142 20.05 -1.09 -5.09
N LYS A 143 20.93 -0.09 -5.27
CA LYS A 143 22.33 -0.18 -4.83
C LYS A 143 22.44 -0.38 -3.32
N PHE A 144 21.60 0.31 -2.54
CA PHE A 144 21.56 0.14 -1.09
C PHE A 144 21.05 -1.26 -0.70
N CYS A 145 20.02 -1.78 -1.38
CA CYS A 145 19.52 -3.13 -1.16
C CYS A 145 20.59 -4.22 -1.41
N VAL A 146 21.42 -4.05 -2.44
CA VAL A 146 22.57 -4.93 -2.70
C VAL A 146 23.58 -4.88 -1.55
N GLN A 147 23.86 -3.70 -0.99
CA GLN A 147 24.75 -3.57 0.18
C GLN A 147 24.18 -4.24 1.43
N LEU A 148 22.86 -4.34 1.55
CA LEU A 148 22.17 -5.07 2.61
C LEU A 148 22.09 -6.60 2.36
N ASN A 149 22.72 -7.11 1.29
CA ASN A 149 22.67 -8.51 0.87
C ASN A 149 21.25 -9.04 0.62
N LEU A 150 20.32 -8.17 0.18
CA LEU A 150 19.01 -8.61 -0.25
C LEU A 150 19.08 -9.45 -1.52
N SER A 151 18.08 -10.30 -1.71
CA SER A 151 17.95 -11.15 -2.89
C SER A 151 17.76 -10.34 -4.17
N ALA A 152 18.03 -10.98 -5.31
CA ALA A 152 17.83 -10.37 -6.62
C ALA A 152 16.38 -9.89 -6.81
N ASP A 153 15.38 -10.67 -6.39
CA ASP A 153 13.97 -10.29 -6.50
C ASP A 153 13.62 -9.05 -5.67
N GLU A 154 14.23 -8.88 -4.50
CA GLU A 154 14.05 -7.70 -3.65
C GLU A 154 14.70 -6.47 -4.27
N CYS A 155 15.91 -6.62 -4.82
CA CYS A 155 16.61 -5.54 -5.51
C CYS A 155 15.88 -5.11 -6.78
N ASP A 156 15.42 -6.08 -7.59
CA ASP A 156 14.61 -5.86 -8.80
C ASP A 156 13.28 -5.18 -8.44
N ALA A 157 12.65 -5.55 -7.33
CA ALA A 157 11.44 -4.89 -6.87
C ALA A 157 11.66 -3.38 -6.66
N VAL A 158 12.72 -3.02 -5.93
CA VAL A 158 13.08 -1.62 -5.66
C VAL A 158 13.51 -0.91 -6.95
N LEU A 159 14.22 -1.57 -7.86
CA LEU A 159 14.65 -0.94 -9.11
C LEU A 159 13.50 -0.65 -10.07
N TYR A 160 12.50 -1.55 -10.15
CA TYR A 160 11.46 -1.54 -11.17
C TYR A 160 10.07 -1.11 -10.66
N HIS A 161 9.93 -0.64 -9.42
CA HIS A 161 8.61 -0.29 -8.87
C HIS A 161 7.92 0.90 -9.58
N HIS A 162 8.65 1.73 -10.34
CA HIS A 162 8.08 2.76 -11.23
C HIS A 162 7.81 2.27 -12.66
N GLU A 163 7.94 0.97 -12.94
CA GLU A 163 7.54 0.42 -14.23
C GLU A 163 6.03 0.49 -14.43
N ARG A 164 5.64 0.81 -15.67
CA ARG A 164 4.24 0.80 -16.10
C ARG A 164 3.96 -0.50 -16.83
N PHE A 165 2.80 -1.11 -16.58
CA PHE A 165 2.42 -2.39 -17.17
C PHE A 165 2.44 -2.40 -18.72
N ASP A 166 2.20 -1.25 -19.35
CA ASP A 166 2.25 -1.03 -20.80
C ASP A 166 3.67 -0.94 -21.40
N GLY A 167 4.70 -0.83 -20.55
CA GLY A 167 6.10 -0.71 -20.93
C GLY A 167 6.64 0.72 -21.03
N THR A 168 5.86 1.74 -20.63
CA THR A 168 6.25 3.15 -20.71
C THR A 168 6.84 3.71 -19.40
N GLY A 169 7.28 2.82 -18.51
CA GLY A 169 7.93 3.16 -17.24
C GLY A 169 9.39 3.61 -17.37
N PHE A 170 10.13 3.67 -16.27
CA PHE A 170 11.45 4.30 -16.22
C PHE A 170 12.55 3.52 -16.98
N ILE A 171 12.54 2.19 -16.90
CA ILE A 171 13.58 1.27 -17.40
C ILE A 171 12.99 0.30 -18.46
N SER A 172 11.72 0.49 -18.85
CA SER A 172 11.06 -0.12 -20.03
C SER A 172 10.85 -1.65 -19.97
N ARG A 173 10.45 -2.20 -18.81
CA ARG A 173 9.92 -3.57 -18.73
C ARG A 173 8.41 -3.56 -18.95
N LYS A 174 7.84 -4.61 -19.55
CA LYS A 174 6.41 -4.65 -19.94
C LYS A 174 5.67 -5.86 -19.39
N GLY A 175 4.46 -5.61 -18.91
CA GLY A 175 3.55 -6.67 -18.48
C GLY A 175 4.17 -7.55 -17.39
N LYS A 176 4.10 -8.87 -17.56
CA LYS A 176 4.59 -9.84 -16.58
C LYS A 176 6.12 -9.99 -16.55
N THR A 177 6.87 -9.33 -17.44
CA THR A 177 8.34 -9.27 -17.32
C THR A 177 8.79 -8.31 -16.22
N ILE A 178 7.89 -7.43 -15.77
CA ILE A 178 8.10 -6.61 -14.57
C ILE A 178 8.03 -7.55 -13.36
N PRO A 179 9.02 -7.50 -12.44
CA PRO A 179 9.04 -8.33 -11.24
C PRO A 179 7.72 -8.26 -10.48
N PHE A 180 7.28 -9.37 -9.91
CA PHE A 180 5.98 -9.42 -9.21
C PHE A 180 5.90 -8.38 -8.08
N TYR A 181 6.95 -8.29 -7.25
CA TYR A 181 7.01 -7.33 -6.16
C TYR A 181 7.00 -5.87 -6.65
N ALA A 182 7.65 -5.56 -7.77
CA ALA A 182 7.56 -4.23 -8.39
C ALA A 182 6.11 -3.91 -8.83
N ARG A 183 5.40 -4.87 -9.43
CA ARG A 183 4.01 -4.68 -9.86
C ARG A 183 3.04 -4.45 -8.69
N ILE A 184 3.22 -5.15 -7.58
CA ILE A 184 2.34 -4.98 -6.39
C ILE A 184 2.67 -3.71 -5.61
N ILE A 185 3.93 -3.28 -5.56
CA ILE A 185 4.33 -1.96 -5.03
C ILE A 185 3.69 -0.87 -5.89
N ARG A 186 3.84 -0.92 -7.22
CA ARG A 186 3.26 0.09 -8.12
C ARG A 186 1.75 0.26 -7.96
N LEU A 187 1.03 -0.84 -7.72
CA LEU A 187 -0.39 -0.81 -7.40
C LEU A 187 -0.66 -0.02 -6.12
N ALA A 188 0.08 -0.31 -5.05
CA ALA A 188 -0.10 0.35 -3.76
C ALA A 188 0.22 1.85 -3.85
N ASP A 189 1.27 2.24 -4.57
CA ASP A 189 1.64 3.65 -4.79
C ASP A 189 0.52 4.41 -5.51
N GLU A 190 -0.01 3.86 -6.61
CA GLU A 190 -1.10 4.49 -7.35
C GLU A 190 -2.40 4.54 -6.54
N VAL A 191 -2.69 3.52 -5.74
CA VAL A 191 -3.85 3.54 -4.84
C VAL A 191 -3.71 4.66 -3.82
N GLU A 192 -2.56 4.78 -3.16
CA GLU A 192 -2.34 5.88 -2.22
C GLU A 192 -2.47 7.24 -2.92
N ARG A 193 -1.79 7.41 -4.07
CA ARG A 193 -1.81 8.65 -4.86
C ARG A 193 -3.22 9.09 -5.20
N LEU A 194 -4.06 8.15 -5.65
CA LEU A 194 -5.47 8.41 -5.96
C LEU A 194 -6.26 8.83 -4.72
N LEU A 195 -6.07 8.13 -3.59
CA LEU A 195 -6.79 8.42 -2.34
C LEU A 195 -6.38 9.76 -1.70
N MET A 196 -5.12 10.15 -1.82
CA MET A 196 -4.59 11.35 -1.15
C MET A 196 -4.80 12.64 -1.94
N TRP A 197 -4.67 12.59 -3.27
CA TRP A 197 -4.50 13.83 -4.05
C TRP A 197 -5.46 13.99 -5.23
N CYS A 198 -6.02 12.91 -5.76
CA CYS A 198 -6.81 13.00 -7.00
C CYS A 198 -8.30 12.96 -6.76
N GLU A 199 -8.76 12.11 -5.84
CA GLU A 199 -10.13 11.65 -5.89
C GLU A 199 -10.98 12.26 -4.78
N ARG A 200 -12.04 12.96 -5.19
CA ARG A 200 -12.96 13.64 -4.27
C ARG A 200 -14.12 12.74 -3.85
N THR A 201 -14.41 11.71 -4.64
CA THR A 201 -15.49 10.76 -4.37
C THR A 201 -15.06 9.30 -4.56
N PRO A 202 -15.74 8.34 -3.91
CA PRO A 202 -15.52 6.91 -4.13
C PRO A 202 -15.67 6.45 -5.58
N ALA A 203 -16.58 7.06 -6.33
CA ALA A 203 -16.84 6.71 -7.72
C ALA A 203 -15.70 7.17 -8.64
N ASP A 204 -15.15 8.36 -8.37
CA ASP A 204 -14.01 8.89 -9.12
C ASP A 204 -12.76 8.01 -8.88
N PHE A 205 -12.51 7.60 -7.63
CA PHE A 205 -11.44 6.66 -7.28
C PHE A 205 -11.53 5.35 -8.07
N LEU A 206 -12.69 4.69 -8.05
CA LEU A 206 -12.85 3.44 -8.80
C LEU A 206 -12.68 3.66 -10.30
N GLY A 207 -13.26 4.74 -10.84
CA GLY A 207 -13.13 5.09 -12.25
C GLY A 207 -11.68 5.30 -12.67
N SER A 208 -10.91 6.04 -11.86
CA SER A 208 -9.49 6.27 -12.09
C SER A 208 -8.66 4.99 -11.97
N LEU A 209 -8.86 4.18 -10.93
CA LEU A 209 -8.16 2.91 -10.76
C LEU A 209 -8.40 1.96 -11.94
N LEU A 210 -9.64 1.89 -12.44
CA LEU A 210 -9.99 1.08 -13.61
C LEU A 210 -9.41 1.61 -14.92
N LYS A 211 -9.21 2.93 -15.07
CA LYS A 211 -8.50 3.51 -16.24
C LYS A 211 -7.02 3.15 -16.26
N LEU A 212 -6.40 2.99 -15.09
CA LEU A 212 -4.99 2.59 -14.96
C LEU A 212 -4.77 1.08 -15.21
N ARG A 213 -5.83 0.28 -15.15
CA ARG A 213 -5.78 -1.18 -15.31
C ARG A 213 -5.30 -1.57 -16.71
N GLY A 214 -4.20 -2.33 -16.78
CA GLY A 214 -3.60 -2.81 -18.03
C GLY A 214 -2.72 -1.78 -18.74
N THR A 215 -2.65 -0.54 -18.25
CA THR A 215 -1.75 0.50 -18.74
C THR A 215 -0.64 0.76 -17.73
N VAL A 216 -0.98 1.33 -16.57
CA VAL A 216 -0.03 1.52 -15.46
C VAL A 216 0.06 0.27 -14.62
N LEU A 217 -1.10 -0.32 -14.32
CA LEU A 217 -1.26 -1.33 -13.30
C LEU A 217 -1.48 -2.72 -13.89
N ASP A 218 -0.97 -3.73 -13.20
CA ASP A 218 -1.26 -5.11 -13.53
C ASP A 218 -2.77 -5.41 -13.38
N PRO A 219 -3.46 -5.87 -14.44
CA PRO A 219 -4.88 -6.16 -14.40
C PRO A 219 -5.33 -7.16 -13.33
N ASP A 220 -4.47 -8.13 -13.00
CA ASP A 220 -4.79 -9.19 -12.04
C ASP A 220 -4.68 -8.62 -10.61
N LEU A 221 -3.64 -7.83 -10.35
CA LEU A 221 -3.43 -7.23 -9.03
C LEU A 221 -4.48 -6.15 -8.72
N VAL A 222 -4.96 -5.40 -9.73
CA VAL A 222 -6.15 -4.54 -9.54
C VAL A 222 -7.37 -5.36 -9.13
N GLY A 223 -7.54 -6.55 -9.72
CA GLY A 223 -8.59 -7.49 -9.32
C GLY A 223 -8.43 -7.97 -7.88
N ASP A 224 -7.22 -8.35 -7.48
CA ASP A 224 -6.92 -8.76 -6.10
C ASP A 224 -7.12 -7.63 -5.09
N PHE A 225 -6.79 -6.38 -5.46
CA PHE A 225 -7.04 -5.21 -4.64
C PHE A 225 -8.53 -4.96 -4.40
N LEU A 226 -9.33 -4.95 -5.46
CA LEU A 226 -10.79 -4.85 -5.35
C LEU A 226 -11.37 -6.06 -4.60
N GLY A 227 -10.74 -7.23 -4.75
CA GLY A 227 -10.99 -8.45 -4.03
C GLY A 227 -10.56 -8.44 -2.56
N THR A 228 -9.81 -7.44 -2.10
CA THR A 228 -9.32 -7.35 -0.71
C THR A 228 -9.98 -6.18 0.01
N PHE A 229 -10.00 -5.00 -0.60
CA PHE A 229 -10.50 -3.77 0.00
C PHE A 229 -11.90 -3.37 -0.48
N GLY A 230 -12.35 -3.96 -1.59
CA GLY A 230 -13.59 -3.54 -2.24
C GLY A 230 -13.39 -2.37 -3.22
N PRO A 231 -14.46 -1.97 -3.93
CA PRO A 231 -14.42 -0.94 -4.95
C PRO A 231 -14.57 0.48 -4.41
N LEU A 232 -14.83 0.64 -3.11
CA LEU A 232 -15.06 1.93 -2.48
C LEU A 232 -14.08 2.08 -1.33
N PRO A 233 -13.38 3.21 -1.23
CA PRO A 233 -12.46 3.45 -0.12
C PRO A 233 -13.19 3.60 1.21
N THR A 234 -12.44 3.48 2.30
CA THR A 234 -12.95 3.76 3.65
C THR A 234 -13.52 5.17 3.72
N GLY A 235 -14.63 5.35 4.44
CA GLY A 235 -15.32 6.63 4.54
C GLY A 235 -16.22 6.98 3.36
N ALA A 236 -16.28 6.15 2.31
CA ALA A 236 -17.26 6.27 1.25
C ALA A 236 -18.69 6.24 1.81
N ARG A 237 -19.46 7.33 1.60
CA ARG A 237 -20.91 7.32 1.79
C ARG A 237 -21.54 6.65 0.58
N VAL A 238 -22.22 5.53 0.80
CA VAL A 238 -22.99 4.86 -0.26
C VAL A 238 -24.46 5.20 -0.09
N SER A 239 -25.10 5.68 -1.15
CA SER A 239 -26.56 5.74 -1.21
C SER A 239 -27.10 4.46 -1.83
N TRP A 240 -27.52 3.54 -0.98
CA TRP A 240 -28.62 2.65 -1.31
C TRP A 240 -29.91 3.41 -0.93
N LYS A 241 -31.11 2.86 -1.10
CA LYS A 241 -32.29 3.47 -0.45
C LYS A 241 -32.18 3.26 1.08
N GLY A 242 -31.30 4.03 1.75
CA GLY A 242 -30.87 3.95 3.18
C GLY A 242 -29.37 4.28 3.33
N GLU A 243 -28.97 5.05 4.37
CA GLU A 243 -27.59 5.57 4.57
C GLU A 243 -26.65 4.56 5.28
N THR A 244 -25.41 4.35 4.78
CA THR A 244 -24.49 3.30 5.28
C THR A 244 -23.00 3.53 4.91
N LEU A 245 -22.07 3.04 5.76
CA LEU A 245 -20.60 2.94 5.58
C LEU A 245 -20.12 1.50 5.25
N VAL A 246 -18.93 1.33 4.67
CA VAL A 246 -18.39 0.03 4.17
C VAL A 246 -17.04 -0.33 4.82
N CYS A 247 -16.88 -1.57 5.29
CA CYS A 247 -15.60 -2.22 5.66
C CYS A 247 -15.62 -3.72 5.25
N ARG A 248 -14.47 -4.31 4.84
CA ARG A 248 -14.41 -5.69 4.31
C ARG A 248 -13.47 -6.64 5.08
N GLY A 249 -13.93 -7.90 5.24
CA GLY A 249 -13.20 -9.04 5.79
C GLY A 249 -12.38 -9.91 4.82
N LEU A 250 -11.47 -10.70 5.41
CA LEU A 250 -10.37 -11.50 4.81
C LEU A 250 -10.74 -12.68 3.89
N ASP A 251 -12.01 -13.05 3.74
CA ASP A 251 -12.38 -14.26 3.01
C ASP A 251 -12.97 -13.94 1.62
N LYS A 252 -12.42 -14.59 0.59
CA LYS A 252 -12.84 -14.45 -0.82
C LYS A 252 -14.27 -14.97 -1.06
N LYS A 253 -14.82 -15.77 -0.14
CA LYS A 253 -16.17 -16.34 -0.22
C LYS A 253 -17.24 -15.54 0.52
N SER A 254 -16.84 -14.56 1.31
CA SER A 254 -17.76 -13.70 2.06
C SER A 254 -17.88 -12.33 1.37
N GLY A 255 -19.05 -12.08 0.80
CA GLY A 255 -19.58 -10.77 0.44
C GLY A 255 -19.40 -9.70 1.52
N LYS A 256 -19.61 -8.45 1.11
CA LYS A 256 -19.26 -7.25 1.88
C LYS A 256 -20.24 -7.03 3.02
N ILE A 257 -19.73 -6.56 4.16
CA ILE A 257 -20.57 -6.12 5.27
C ILE A 257 -20.84 -4.62 5.10
N LEU A 258 -22.10 -4.28 4.96
CA LEU A 258 -22.64 -2.92 5.01
C LEU A 258 -23.17 -2.69 6.42
N PHE A 259 -22.90 -1.52 7.01
CA PHE A 259 -23.44 -1.15 8.33
C PHE A 259 -24.46 -0.01 8.20
N ASP A 260 -25.74 -0.33 8.38
CA ASP A 260 -26.83 0.64 8.39
C ASP A 260 -26.76 1.47 9.68
N THR A 261 -26.57 2.78 9.55
CA THR A 261 -26.43 3.67 10.70
C THR A 261 -27.76 4.06 11.34
N GLU A 262 -28.88 3.91 10.63
CA GLU A 262 -30.22 4.15 11.19
C GLU A 262 -30.75 2.92 11.92
N SER A 263 -30.54 1.71 11.38
CA SER A 263 -31.04 0.48 11.98
C SER A 263 -30.03 -0.25 12.87
N GLY A 264 -28.74 0.02 12.72
CA GLY A 264 -27.65 -0.71 13.36
C GLY A 264 -27.38 -2.09 12.76
N ASP A 265 -28.04 -2.43 11.64
CA ASP A 265 -27.95 -3.76 11.03
C ASP A 265 -26.72 -3.93 10.13
N LEU A 266 -26.23 -5.16 10.09
CA LEU A 266 -25.17 -5.59 9.19
C LEU A 266 -25.79 -6.31 7.98
N VAL A 267 -25.49 -5.86 6.76
CA VAL A 267 -26.01 -6.45 5.52
C VAL A 267 -24.89 -6.99 4.64
N PHE A 268 -25.04 -8.23 4.17
CA PHE A 268 -24.08 -8.91 3.31
C PHE A 268 -24.38 -8.68 1.81
N VAL A 269 -23.42 -8.17 1.03
CA VAL A 269 -23.58 -7.98 -0.43
C VAL A 269 -22.54 -8.78 -1.23
N PRO A 270 -22.97 -9.74 -2.07
CA PRO A 270 -22.09 -10.50 -2.96
C PRO A 270 -21.34 -9.63 -3.97
N ILE A 271 -20.12 -10.03 -4.34
CA ILE A 271 -19.26 -9.28 -5.26
C ILE A 271 -19.86 -9.17 -6.67
N GLU A 272 -20.64 -10.16 -7.11
CA GLU A 272 -21.27 -10.18 -8.44
C GLU A 272 -22.25 -9.02 -8.66
N HIS A 273 -22.77 -8.42 -7.58
CA HIS A 273 -23.67 -7.28 -7.65
C HIS A 273 -22.97 -6.00 -8.14
N PHE A 274 -21.65 -5.90 -7.96
CA PHE A 274 -20.83 -4.78 -8.42
C PHE A 274 -20.24 -5.03 -9.80
N ALA A 275 -20.09 -6.30 -10.21
CA ALA A 275 -19.57 -6.68 -11.52
C ALA A 275 -20.61 -6.57 -12.65
N LYS A 276 -21.89 -6.35 -12.33
CA LYS A 276 -22.99 -6.23 -13.30
C LYS A 276 -23.26 -4.77 -13.68
N LYS A 277 -22.35 -4.14 -14.41
CA LYS A 277 -22.70 -3.12 -15.42
C LYS A 277 -21.79 -3.34 -16.62
N LYS A 278 -22.36 -3.99 -17.65
CA LYS A 278 -21.79 -4.07 -19.00
C LYS A 278 -21.77 -2.70 -19.65
#